data_AF-A0A450U606-F1
#
_entry.id   AF-A0A450U606-F1
#
_cell.length_a   1.000
_cell.length_b   1.000
_cell.length_c   1.000
_cell.angle_alpha   90.00
_cell.angle_beta   90.00
_cell.angle_gamma   90.00
#
_symmetry.space_group_name_H-M   'P 1'
#
loop_
_entity.id
_entity.type
_entity.pdbx_description
1 polymer ?
#
loop_
_entity_poly.entity_id
_entity_poly.type
_entity_poly.pdbx_seq_one_letter_code
_entity_poly.pdbx_strand_id
1 'polypeptide(L)'
;MKPFELHSWREFPDACQKLYAERERIRSRTELHVEPFLFRGQANAQWPLSDTLERAVGKGCSTEVLQYYKTILSVKPEIELFADKKLDDIPSLEKYRETLKSEIGFPLFGLPAYEYMAHLRHHGFPSPLLDWTRFSVHRSTLCVR
;
A
#
# COMPACT_ATOMS: atom_id res chain seq x y z
N MET A 1 11.14 6.46 16.90
CA MET A 1 12.02 7.12 15.90
C MET A 1 12.00 8.60 16.19
N LYS A 2 13.16 9.27 16.34
CA LYS A 2 13.21 10.71 16.58
C LYS A 2 13.35 11.42 15.23
N PRO A 3 12.43 12.31 14.85
CA PRO A 3 12.57 13.07 13.60
C PRO A 3 13.78 14.00 13.69
N PHE A 4 14.53 14.08 12.59
CA PHE A 4 15.63 15.04 12.42
C PHE A 4 15.19 16.06 11.37
N GLU A 5 14.97 17.31 11.79
CA GLU A 5 14.58 18.36 10.86
C GLU A 5 15.79 18.96 10.17
N LEU A 6 15.69 19.10 8.85
CA LEU A 6 16.65 19.80 8.00
C LEU A 6 15.98 21.04 7.46
N HIS A 7 16.69 22.17 7.45
CA HIS A 7 16.13 23.43 6.95
C HIS A 7 16.33 23.58 5.44
N SER A 8 17.22 22.78 4.84
CA SER A 8 17.44 22.77 3.40
C SER A 8 17.93 21.42 2.89
N TRP A 9 17.68 21.14 1.60
CA TRP A 9 18.22 19.96 0.93
C TRP A 9 19.76 19.94 0.88
N ARG A 10 20.41 21.11 0.98
CA ARG A 10 21.87 21.22 0.98
C ARG A 10 22.51 20.67 2.25
N GLU A 11 21.76 20.63 3.36
CA GLU A 11 22.22 20.05 4.64
C GLU A 11 22.13 18.51 4.65
N PHE A 12 21.40 17.92 3.70
CA PHE A 12 21.15 16.48 3.66
C PHE A 12 22.44 15.64 3.57
N PRO A 13 23.40 15.93 2.68
CA PRO A 13 24.66 15.19 2.62
C PRO A 13 25.43 15.23 3.95
N ASP A 14 25.51 16.39 4.60
CA ASP A 14 26.21 16.57 5.87
C ASP A 14 25.53 15.79 7.00
N ALA A 15 24.19 15.78 7.02
CA ALA A 15 23.42 14.99 7.96
C ALA A 15 23.64 13.48 7.76
N CYS A 16 23.67 13.01 6.51
CA CYS A 16 24.02 11.62 6.20
C CYS A 16 25.43 11.26 6.68
N GLN A 17 26.42 12.13 6.46
CA GLN A 17 27.79 11.90 6.93
C GLN A 17 27.86 11.76 8.46
N LYS A 18 27.14 12.60 9.20
CA LYS A 18 27.04 12.51 10.67
C LYS A 18 26.46 11.16 11.12
N LEU A 19 25.40 10.70 10.45
CA LEU A 19 24.79 9.39 10.73
C LEU A 19 25.74 8.24 10.44
N TYR A 20 26.47 8.28 9.31
CA TYR A 20 27.47 7.26 8.99
C TYR A 20 28.65 7.26 9.99
N ALA A 21 29.10 8.43 10.43
CA ALA A 21 30.15 8.55 11.45
C ALA A 21 29.72 7.96 12.80
N GLU A 22 28.49 8.25 13.26
CA GLU A 22 27.98 7.66 14.50
C GLU A 22 27.78 6.15 14.38
N ARG A 23 27.30 5.67 13.21
CA ARG A 23 27.23 4.23 12.94
C ARG A 23 28.60 3.57 13.08
N GLU A 24 29.64 4.17 12.52
CA GLU A 24 31.00 3.64 12.59
C GLU A 24 31.52 3.62 14.04
N ARG A 25 31.21 4.67 14.82
CA ARG A 25 31.52 4.73 16.25
C ARG A 25 30.81 3.65 17.07
N ILE A 26 29.58 3.31 16.72
CA ILE A 26 28.85 2.21 17.37
C ILE A 26 29.48 0.88 16.96
N ARG A 27 29.73 0.68 15.66
CA ARG A 27 30.38 -0.52 15.11
C ARG A 27 31.74 -0.78 15.75
N SER A 28 32.53 0.25 16.03
CA SER A 28 33.84 0.10 16.66
C SER A 28 33.78 -0.23 18.16
N ARG A 29 32.61 -0.08 18.82
CA ARG A 29 32.41 -0.28 20.27
C ARG A 29 31.63 -1.54 20.60
N THR A 30 31.11 -2.24 19.60
CA THR A 30 30.29 -3.44 19.77
C THR A 30 30.82 -4.56 18.89
N GLU A 31 30.82 -5.79 19.39
CA GLU A 31 31.13 -6.98 18.58
C GLU A 31 29.94 -7.39 17.69
N LEU A 32 28.78 -6.74 17.87
CA LEU A 32 27.57 -7.00 17.10
C LEU A 32 27.65 -6.35 15.71
N HIS A 33 27.11 -7.05 14.71
CA HIS A 33 27.01 -6.51 13.36
C HIS A 33 26.03 -5.32 13.33
N VAL A 34 26.51 -4.19 12.80
CA VAL A 34 25.69 -2.99 12.59
C VAL A 34 25.42 -2.85 11.10
N GLU A 35 24.18 -3.09 10.70
CA GLU A 35 23.78 -3.00 9.28
C GLU A 35 23.92 -1.58 8.72
N PRO A 36 24.18 -1.42 7.41
CA PRO A 36 24.14 -0.11 6.76
C PRO A 36 22.72 0.43 6.66
N PHE A 37 22.59 1.76 6.58
CA PHE A 37 21.31 2.40 6.36
C PHE A 37 20.74 2.00 4.99
N LEU A 38 19.56 1.38 5.00
CA LEU A 38 18.86 0.95 3.79
C LEU A 38 17.67 1.87 3.53
N PHE A 39 17.70 2.59 2.40
CA PHE A 39 16.53 3.33 1.94
C PHE A 39 15.53 2.38 1.29
N ARG A 40 14.30 2.33 1.84
CA ARG A 40 13.22 1.44 1.36
C ARG A 40 12.14 2.15 0.53
N GLY A 41 12.40 3.37 0.07
CA GLY A 41 11.44 4.12 -0.75
C GLY A 41 10.25 4.72 0.00
N GLN A 42 10.22 4.65 1.34
CA GLN A 42 9.16 5.29 2.14
C GLN A 42 9.54 6.75 2.42
N ALA A 43 8.75 7.69 1.90
CA ALA A 43 9.01 9.12 2.09
C ALA A 43 8.74 9.59 3.54
N ASN A 44 7.70 9.07 4.19
CA ASN A 44 7.36 9.47 5.55
C ASN A 44 6.74 8.30 6.34
N ALA A 45 7.31 8.00 7.50
CA ALA A 45 6.85 6.95 8.40
C ALA A 45 5.55 7.26 9.14
N GLN A 46 5.18 8.54 9.23
CA GLN A 46 3.97 9.02 9.91
C GLN A 46 2.76 9.09 8.97
N TRP A 47 2.95 8.92 7.65
CA TRP A 47 1.80 8.89 6.74
C TRP A 47 0.97 7.64 7.03
N PRO A 48 -0.33 7.79 7.33
CA PRO A 48 -1.19 6.64 7.51
C PRO A 48 -1.24 5.85 6.22
N LEU A 49 -1.12 4.54 6.34
CA LEU A 49 -1.46 3.62 5.25
C LEU A 49 -2.95 3.80 4.98
N SER A 50 -3.29 4.12 3.74
CA SER A 50 -4.68 4.26 3.31
C SER A 50 -4.81 3.77 1.88
N ASP A 51 -5.84 2.99 1.61
CA ASP A 51 -6.13 2.48 0.27
C ASP A 51 -6.83 3.56 -0.60
N THR A 52 -7.05 3.24 -1.87
CA THR A 52 -7.73 4.16 -2.81
C THR A 52 -9.22 4.35 -2.49
N LEU A 53 -9.86 3.33 -1.91
CA LEU A 53 -11.27 3.33 -1.58
C LEU A 53 -11.55 4.28 -0.43
N GLU A 54 -10.84 4.16 0.69
CA GLU A 54 -10.91 5.03 1.87
C GLU A 54 -10.74 6.51 1.51
N ARG A 55 -9.84 6.82 0.57
CA ARG A 55 -9.65 8.20 0.09
C ARG A 55 -10.82 8.70 -0.74
N ALA A 56 -11.45 7.84 -1.54
CA ALA A 56 -12.58 8.21 -2.37
C ALA A 56 -13.86 8.40 -1.55
N VAL A 57 -14.07 7.56 -0.53
CA VAL A 57 -15.27 7.65 0.34
C VAL A 57 -15.13 8.68 1.46
N GLY A 58 -13.90 9.09 1.79
CA GLY A 58 -13.61 10.10 2.80
C GLY A 58 -13.24 9.50 4.16
N LYS A 59 -12.47 10.27 4.94
CA LYS A 59 -12.00 9.85 6.27
C LYS A 59 -13.18 9.54 7.19
N GLY A 60 -13.16 8.36 7.81
CA GLY A 60 -14.18 7.90 8.75
C GLY A 60 -15.32 7.09 8.12
N CYS A 61 -15.37 7.01 6.78
CA CYS A 61 -16.26 6.11 6.06
C CYS A 61 -15.54 4.79 5.77
N SER A 62 -15.79 3.75 6.56
CA SER A 62 -15.38 2.40 6.22
C SER A 62 -16.40 1.77 5.27
N THR A 63 -15.97 1.35 4.09
CA THR A 63 -16.82 0.51 3.21
C THR A 63 -16.61 -0.94 3.57
N GLU A 64 -17.67 -1.64 3.96
CA GLU A 64 -17.59 -3.08 4.20
C GLU A 64 -17.19 -3.83 2.92
N VAL A 65 -16.38 -4.89 3.06
CA VAL A 65 -15.88 -5.69 1.92
C VAL A 65 -17.01 -6.17 1.01
N LEU A 66 -18.14 -6.59 1.59
CA LEU A 66 -19.32 -7.03 0.83
C LEU A 66 -20.01 -5.88 0.08
N GLN A 67 -20.05 -4.69 0.66
CA GLN A 67 -20.62 -3.51 0.03
C GLN A 67 -19.77 -3.06 -1.15
N TYR A 68 -18.45 -3.07 -0.98
CA TYR A 68 -17.50 -2.85 -2.08
C TYR A 68 -17.67 -3.91 -3.17
N TYR A 69 -17.73 -5.20 -2.79
CA TYR A 69 -17.88 -6.30 -3.74
C TYR A 69 -19.16 -6.17 -4.58
N LYS A 70 -20.28 -5.81 -3.95
CA LYS A 70 -21.54 -5.54 -4.64
C LYS A 70 -21.41 -4.41 -5.66
N THR A 71 -20.65 -3.37 -5.34
CA THR A 71 -20.42 -2.21 -6.21
C THR A 71 -19.59 -2.60 -7.44
N ILE A 72 -18.52 -3.37 -7.26
CA ILE A 72 -17.71 -3.81 -8.41
C ILE A 72 -18.41 -4.86 -9.27
N LEU A 73 -19.35 -5.63 -8.71
CA LEU A 73 -20.17 -6.56 -9.46
C LEU A 73 -21.20 -5.84 -10.35
N SER A 74 -21.73 -4.68 -9.93
CA SER A 74 -22.70 -3.95 -10.76
C SER A 74 -22.09 -3.38 -12.04
N VAL A 75 -20.79 -3.06 -12.03
CA VAL A 75 -20.07 -2.58 -13.22
C VAL A 75 -19.48 -3.69 -14.09
N LYS A 76 -19.49 -4.94 -13.62
CA LYS A 76 -18.96 -6.11 -14.36
C LYS A 76 -19.55 -6.23 -15.78
N PRO A 77 -20.87 -6.11 -16.02
CA PRO A 77 -21.44 -6.27 -17.36
C PRO A 77 -20.93 -5.24 -18.36
N GLU A 78 -20.70 -4.00 -17.93
CA GLU A 78 -20.17 -2.93 -18.78
C GLU A 78 -18.72 -3.22 -19.19
N ILE A 79 -17.93 -3.76 -18.27
CA ILE A 79 -16.54 -4.15 -18.54
C ILE A 79 -16.49 -5.35 -19.49
N GLU A 80 -17.34 -6.35 -19.28
CA GLU A 80 -17.42 -7.51 -20.19
C GLU A 80 -17.82 -7.09 -21.60
N LEU A 81 -18.75 -6.14 -21.73
CA LEU A 81 -19.18 -5.59 -23.01
C LEU A 81 -18.05 -4.82 -23.69
N PHE A 82 -17.33 -3.97 -22.95
CA PHE A 82 -16.22 -3.19 -23.48
C PHE A 82 -15.02 -4.05 -23.87
N ALA A 83 -14.70 -5.07 -23.07
CA ALA A 83 -13.56 -5.95 -23.30
C ALA A 83 -13.85 -7.10 -24.28
N ASP A 84 -15.10 -7.23 -24.75
CA ASP A 84 -15.62 -8.36 -25.54
C ASP A 84 -15.18 -9.73 -24.97
N LYS A 85 -15.18 -9.83 -23.63
CA LYS A 85 -14.70 -11.00 -22.91
C LYS A 85 -15.53 -11.23 -21.66
N LYS A 86 -15.96 -12.48 -21.46
CA LYS A 86 -16.63 -12.90 -20.23
C LYS A 86 -15.64 -13.09 -19.08
N LEU A 87 -16.01 -12.61 -17.91
CA LEU A 87 -15.23 -12.73 -16.68
C LEU A 87 -15.88 -13.78 -15.78
N ASP A 88 -15.84 -15.04 -16.23
CA ASP A 88 -16.55 -16.17 -15.60
C ASP A 88 -15.96 -16.55 -14.23
N ASP A 89 -14.68 -16.24 -13.99
CA ASP A 89 -13.96 -16.55 -12.75
C ASP A 89 -14.39 -15.67 -11.56
N ILE A 90 -15.22 -14.64 -11.79
CA ILE A 90 -15.71 -13.76 -10.72
C ILE A 90 -16.93 -14.41 -10.06
N PRO A 91 -16.86 -14.79 -8.77
CA PRO A 91 -17.96 -15.45 -8.08
C PRO A 91 -19.16 -14.51 -7.87
N SER A 92 -20.36 -15.09 -7.73
CA SER A 92 -21.55 -14.35 -7.33
C SER A 92 -21.39 -13.76 -5.91
N LEU A 93 -22.23 -12.78 -5.58
CA LEU A 93 -22.21 -12.13 -4.25
C LEU A 93 -22.40 -13.15 -3.10
N GLU A 94 -23.32 -14.11 -3.27
CA GLU A 94 -23.59 -15.14 -2.26
C GLU A 94 -22.40 -16.07 -2.09
N LYS A 95 -21.83 -16.57 -3.19
CA LYS A 95 -20.63 -17.42 -3.15
C LYS A 95 -19.43 -16.69 -2.52
N TYR A 96 -19.25 -15.43 -2.86
CA TYR A 96 -18.20 -14.59 -2.26
C TYR A 96 -18.41 -14.45 -0.74
N ARG A 97 -19.64 -14.19 -0.29
CA ARG A 97 -20.00 -14.10 1.14
C ARG A 97 -19.72 -15.41 1.87
N GLU A 98 -20.00 -16.55 1.26
CA GLU A 98 -19.70 -17.87 1.82
C GLU A 98 -18.19 -18.07 1.96
N THR A 99 -17.42 -17.80 0.91
CA THR A 99 -15.95 -17.91 0.93
C THR A 99 -15.32 -17.04 2.01
N LEU A 100 -15.81 -15.81 2.22
CA LEU A 100 -15.35 -14.94 3.31
C LEU A 100 -15.52 -15.59 4.71
N LYS A 101 -16.53 -16.45 4.89
CA LYS A 101 -16.81 -17.11 6.17
C LYS A 101 -16.03 -18.41 6.35
N SER A 102 -15.71 -19.12 5.27
CA SER A 102 -15.19 -20.49 5.32
C SER A 102 -13.69 -20.64 5.07
N GLU A 103 -13.07 -19.76 4.27
CA GLU A 103 -11.80 -20.10 3.60
C GLU A 103 -10.66 -19.10 3.84
N ILE A 104 -10.91 -17.97 4.49
CA ILE A 104 -9.90 -16.91 4.58
C ILE A 104 -9.16 -16.99 5.91
N GLY A 105 -8.20 -17.90 5.98
CA GLY A 105 -7.14 -17.87 6.98
C GLY A 105 -6.16 -16.73 6.70
N PHE A 106 -5.60 -16.12 7.74
CA PHE A 106 -4.47 -15.20 7.57
C PHE A 106 -3.19 -16.02 7.36
N PRO A 107 -2.29 -15.63 6.44
CA PRO A 107 -2.39 -14.50 5.50
C PRO A 107 -3.41 -14.72 4.38
N LEU A 108 -4.08 -13.63 3.96
CA LEU A 108 -5.18 -13.53 2.96
C LEU A 108 -4.76 -13.96 1.53
N PHE A 109 -4.08 -15.09 1.35
CA PHE A 109 -3.82 -15.66 0.03
C PHE A 109 -5.12 -16.28 -0.51
N GLY A 110 -5.53 -15.87 -1.71
CA GLY A 110 -6.71 -16.44 -2.37
C GLY A 110 -8.01 -15.67 -2.13
N LEU A 111 -7.97 -14.37 -1.83
CA LEU A 111 -9.19 -13.55 -1.83
C LEU A 111 -9.87 -13.67 -3.21
N PRO A 112 -11.16 -14.07 -3.29
CA PRO A 112 -11.79 -14.26 -4.59
C PRO A 112 -11.84 -12.95 -5.37
N ALA A 113 -11.83 -13.03 -6.71
CA ALA A 113 -11.85 -11.86 -7.58
C ALA A 113 -10.72 -10.83 -7.34
N TYR A 114 -9.63 -11.19 -6.67
CA TYR A 114 -8.49 -10.29 -6.43
C TYR A 114 -7.93 -9.70 -7.73
N GLU A 115 -7.76 -10.54 -8.77
CA GLU A 115 -7.28 -10.09 -10.08
C GLU A 115 -8.24 -9.07 -10.72
N TYR A 116 -9.54 -9.26 -10.57
CA TYR A 116 -10.55 -8.31 -11.03
C TYR A 116 -10.47 -6.98 -10.26
N MET A 117 -10.29 -7.00 -8.94
CA MET A 117 -10.08 -5.78 -8.14
C MET A 117 -8.79 -5.05 -8.54
N ALA A 118 -7.73 -5.78 -8.84
CA ALA A 118 -6.48 -5.21 -9.33
C ALA A 118 -6.65 -4.59 -10.73
N HIS A 119 -7.39 -5.25 -11.62
CA HIS A 119 -7.74 -4.73 -12.95
C HIS A 119 -8.52 -3.42 -12.85
N LEU A 120 -9.57 -3.38 -12.03
CA LEU A 120 -10.36 -2.18 -11.77
C LEU A 120 -9.51 -1.02 -11.25
N ARG A 121 -8.60 -1.31 -10.31
CA ARG A 121 -7.66 -0.33 -9.77
C ARG A 121 -6.76 0.27 -10.86
N HIS A 122 -6.24 -0.55 -11.77
CA HIS A 122 -5.41 -0.06 -12.88
C HIS A 122 -6.18 0.89 -13.82
N HIS A 123 -7.50 0.78 -13.87
CA HIS A 123 -8.38 1.66 -14.65
C HIS A 123 -8.95 2.83 -13.82
N GLY A 124 -8.42 3.06 -12.62
CA GLY A 124 -8.78 4.21 -11.78
C GLY A 124 -9.99 4.00 -10.87
N PHE A 125 -10.56 2.80 -10.82
CA PHE A 125 -11.63 2.50 -9.87
C PHE A 125 -11.07 2.43 -8.44
N PRO A 126 -11.69 3.10 -7.44
CA PRO A 126 -11.23 3.02 -6.06
C PRO A 126 -11.26 1.58 -5.55
N SER A 127 -10.19 1.13 -4.91
CA SER A 127 -9.99 -0.24 -4.48
C SER A 127 -9.52 -0.31 -3.01
N PRO A 128 -9.97 -1.33 -2.23
CA PRO A 128 -9.52 -1.57 -0.86
C PRO A 128 -8.12 -2.20 -0.79
N LEU A 129 -7.49 -2.44 -1.95
CA LEU A 129 -6.12 -2.92 -2.01
C LEU A 129 -5.18 -1.80 -1.55
N LEU A 130 -4.34 -2.11 -0.57
CA LEU A 130 -3.40 -1.15 0.01
C LEU A 130 -2.54 -0.52 -1.09
N ASP A 131 -2.62 0.81 -1.18
CA ASP A 131 -1.98 1.55 -2.24
C ASP A 131 -0.61 2.11 -1.82
N TRP A 132 0.45 1.47 -2.31
CA TRP A 132 1.83 1.95 -2.19
C TRP A 132 2.29 2.89 -3.32
N THR A 133 1.45 3.21 -4.32
CA THR A 133 1.89 3.98 -5.50
C THR A 133 1.94 5.49 -5.30
N ARG A 134 1.34 6.04 -4.23
CA ARG A 134 1.45 7.48 -3.92
C ARG A 134 2.86 7.92 -3.52
N PHE A 135 3.79 6.99 -3.29
CA PHE A 135 5.18 7.29 -2.96
C PHE A 135 6.05 7.64 -4.18
N SER A 136 5.55 7.51 -5.43
CA SER A 136 6.34 7.77 -6.64
C SER A 136 6.15 9.16 -7.27
N VAL A 137 5.22 9.99 -6.78
CA VAL A 137 5.00 11.35 -7.33
C VAL A 137 5.49 12.41 -6.35
N HIS A 138 6.77 12.75 -6.51
CA HIS A 138 7.34 14.09 -6.30
C HIS A 138 7.04 14.82 -4.98
N ARG A 139 7.36 14.20 -3.83
CA ARG A 139 7.77 14.95 -2.63
C ARG A 139 8.90 14.21 -1.93
N SER A 140 10.12 14.63 -2.23
CA SER A 140 11.36 14.16 -1.62
C SER A 140 11.40 14.58 -0.16
N THR A 141 10.86 13.73 0.72
CA THR A 141 11.28 13.72 2.12
C THR A 141 11.86 12.33 2.34
N LEU A 142 13.16 12.26 2.62
CA LEU A 142 13.86 10.99 2.81
C LEU A 142 13.83 10.67 4.31
N CYS A 143 13.10 9.63 4.68
CA CYS A 143 13.23 9.00 6.00
C CYS A 143 14.36 7.96 5.92
N VAL A 144 15.49 8.26 6.57
CA VAL A 144 16.59 7.30 6.77
C VAL A 144 16.36 6.58 8.09
N ARG A 145 16.36 5.24 8.07
CA ARG A 145 16.15 4.36 9.23
C ARG A 145 17.27 4.46 10.25
#